data_AF-A0A937TBW8-F1
#
_entry.id   AF-A0A937TBW8-F1
#
_cell.length_a   1.000
_cell.length_b   1.000
_cell.length_c   1.000
_cell.angle_alpha   90.00
_cell.angle_beta   90.00
_cell.angle_gamma   90.00
#
_symmetry.space_group_name_H-M   'P 1'
#
loop_
_entity.id
_entity.type
_entity.pdbx_description
1 polymer ?
#
loop_
_entity_poly.entity_id
_entity_poly.type
_entity_poly.pdbx_seq_one_letter_code
_entity_poly.pdbx_strand_id
1 'polypeptide(L)'
;MMDRRMQPWNEWKERCAVLRCSPETREALHTFGGQRYRTLAQRCLGMINVSNVDLVSPSDADAWHLLELHMALPEAINGKAYKEWLFARIEGSGDAPFDIVQGGATLLMRSVVREHLRREYLSATHVSANQPPPSLRPTDDKMEEWLPGTLDTAETVEAAELAALAAEHAAALFGDLPRRLRIALAARHLHIPLSSAGLLALVGCQRSALHTAFREFADRVSDYVHNHFPRDDRDTLRDLALALFERLSLLCADWAETDHGCRTVLPMQRPTRQTTGATP
;
A
#
# COMPACT_ATOMS: atom_id res chain seq x y z
N MET A 1 26.69 48.53 11.80
CA MET A 1 25.48 48.30 12.59
C MET A 1 24.88 47.00 12.10
N MET A 2 24.82 45.94 12.91
CA MET A 2 24.22 44.67 12.49
C MET A 2 22.73 44.88 12.22
N ASP A 3 22.25 44.45 11.06
CA ASP A 3 20.84 44.47 10.72
C ASP A 3 20.07 43.59 11.73
N ARG A 4 19.20 44.19 12.54
CA ARG A 4 18.44 43.46 13.57
C ARG A 4 17.60 42.33 12.96
N ARG A 5 17.20 42.45 11.69
CA ARG A 5 16.44 41.42 10.97
C ARG A 5 17.26 40.16 10.73
N MET A 6 18.59 40.22 10.84
CA MET A 6 19.49 39.05 10.72
C MET A 6 19.61 38.21 12.00
N GLN A 7 19.23 38.75 13.16
CA GLN A 7 19.40 38.05 14.44
C GLN A 7 18.71 36.67 14.44
N PRO A 8 17.43 36.51 14.02
CA PRO A 8 16.78 35.21 14.03
C PRO A 8 17.49 34.18 13.15
N TRP A 9 18.00 34.62 12.00
CA TRP A 9 18.71 33.77 11.04
C TRP A 9 20.07 33.30 11.57
N ASN A 10 20.82 34.20 12.20
CA ASN A 10 22.11 33.87 12.81
C ASN A 10 21.93 32.84 13.94
N GLU A 11 20.96 33.07 14.83
CA GLU A 11 20.69 32.14 15.92
C GLU A 11 20.24 30.76 15.40
N TRP A 12 19.40 30.71 14.36
CA TRP A 12 19.00 29.45 13.74
C TRP A 12 20.14 28.71 13.04
N LYS A 13 21.10 29.45 12.46
CA LYS A 13 22.34 28.85 11.92
C LYS A 13 23.16 28.20 13.02
N GLU A 14 23.32 28.87 14.16
CA GLU A 14 24.11 28.40 15.31
C GLU A 14 23.45 27.21 16.04
N ARG A 15 22.13 27.28 16.25
CA ARG A 15 21.37 26.29 17.03
C ARG A 15 20.87 25.10 16.20
N CYS A 16 20.95 25.22 14.87
CA CYS A 16 20.52 24.25 13.85
C CYS A 16 19.02 23.92 13.79
N ALA A 17 18.25 24.16 14.84
CA ALA A 17 16.80 23.90 14.93
C ALA A 17 16.08 25.03 15.66
N VAL A 18 14.91 25.44 15.18
CA VAL A 18 14.15 26.59 15.69
C VAL A 18 13.68 26.42 17.13
N LEU A 19 13.40 25.18 17.53
CA LEU A 19 12.99 24.85 18.90
C LEU A 19 14.12 25.07 19.92
N ARG A 20 15.38 25.18 19.45
CA ARG A 20 16.55 25.48 20.28
C ARG A 20 16.91 26.97 20.30
N CYS A 21 16.20 27.80 19.54
CA CYS A 21 16.35 29.24 19.55
C CYS A 21 15.51 29.89 20.67
N SER A 22 15.83 31.15 20.94
CA SER A 22 15.04 32.07 21.77
C SER A 22 13.58 32.15 21.31
N PRO A 23 12.64 32.47 22.22
CA PRO A 23 11.23 32.62 21.88
C PRO A 23 10.98 33.62 20.74
N GLU A 24 11.69 34.76 20.75
CA GLU A 24 11.56 35.83 19.77
C GLU A 24 12.02 35.36 18.37
N THR A 25 13.16 34.67 18.30
CA THR A 25 13.65 34.07 17.05
C THR A 25 12.69 33.00 16.55
N ARG A 26 12.14 32.16 17.45
CA ARG A 26 11.19 31.11 17.08
C ARG A 26 9.93 31.69 16.46
N GLU A 27 9.34 32.70 17.11
CA GLU A 27 8.17 33.40 16.58
C GLU A 27 8.45 34.02 15.21
N ALA A 28 9.56 34.77 15.08
CA ALA A 28 9.93 35.42 13.82
C ALA A 28 10.08 34.41 12.66
N LEU A 29 10.72 33.26 12.91
CA LEU A 29 10.94 32.24 11.89
C LEU A 29 9.65 31.46 11.57
N HIS A 30 8.84 31.13 12.57
CA HIS A 30 7.52 30.52 12.36
C HIS A 30 6.61 31.43 11.52
N THR A 31 6.50 32.71 11.87
CA THR A 31 5.70 33.68 11.12
C THR A 31 6.19 33.80 9.68
N PHE A 32 7.51 33.88 9.46
CA PHE A 32 8.08 33.87 8.13
C PHE A 32 7.70 32.60 7.35
N GLY A 33 7.87 31.42 7.98
CA GLY A 33 7.57 30.12 7.38
C GLY A 33 6.11 30.00 6.96
N GLY A 34 5.19 30.30 7.87
CA GLY A 34 3.75 30.28 7.60
C GLY A 34 3.30 31.25 6.51
N GLN A 35 3.79 32.49 6.54
CA GLN A 35 3.48 33.48 5.49
C GLN A 35 3.96 33.03 4.11
N ARG A 36 5.20 32.54 4.01
CA ARG A 36 5.77 32.04 2.75
C ARG A 36 5.06 30.79 2.27
N TYR A 37 4.78 29.85 3.17
CA TYR A 37 4.03 28.65 2.85
C TYR A 37 2.67 29.01 2.23
N ARG A 38 1.86 29.84 2.90
CA ARG A 38 0.52 30.24 2.39
C ARG A 38 0.60 30.88 1.00
N THR A 39 1.53 31.83 0.81
CA THR A 39 1.69 32.52 -0.48
C THR A 39 2.09 31.55 -1.59
N LEU A 40 2.99 30.61 -1.31
CA LEU A 40 3.47 29.64 -2.29
C LEU A 40 2.43 28.56 -2.58
N ALA A 41 1.69 28.11 -1.56
CA ALA A 41 0.64 27.12 -1.71
C ALA A 41 -0.52 27.68 -2.54
N GLN A 42 -0.92 28.93 -2.32
CA GLN A 42 -1.91 29.63 -3.15
C GLN A 42 -1.51 29.65 -4.63
N ARG A 43 -0.22 29.83 -4.94
CA ARG A 43 0.29 29.79 -6.33
C ARG A 43 0.27 28.39 -6.95
N CYS A 44 0.19 27.34 -6.13
CA CYS A 44 0.16 25.96 -6.57
C CYS A 44 -1.26 25.38 -6.64
N LEU A 45 -2.30 26.14 -6.26
CA LEU A 45 -3.69 25.66 -6.24
C LEU A 45 -4.16 25.12 -7.61
N GLY A 46 -3.74 25.73 -8.72
CA GLY A 46 -4.06 25.24 -10.06
C GLY A 46 -3.35 23.94 -10.47
N MET A 47 -2.41 23.44 -9.66
CA MET A 47 -1.65 22.22 -9.92
C MET A 47 -2.15 21.00 -9.13
N ILE A 48 -3.03 21.21 -8.16
CA ILE A 48 -3.54 20.15 -7.27
C ILE A 48 -5.06 20.09 -7.33
N ASN A 49 -5.61 18.89 -7.18
CA ASN A 49 -7.04 18.69 -7.05
C ASN A 49 -7.45 18.91 -5.59
N VAL A 50 -7.79 20.15 -5.27
CA VAL A 50 -8.47 20.50 -4.03
C VAL A 50 -9.96 20.41 -4.35
N SER A 51 -10.58 19.28 -4.02
CA SER A 51 -12.06 19.17 -4.01
C SER A 51 -12.63 20.21 -3.02
N ASN A 52 -13.96 20.36 -2.89
CA ASN A 52 -14.63 21.38 -2.05
C ASN A 52 -14.21 21.48 -0.56
N VAL A 53 -13.19 20.75 -0.12
CA VAL A 53 -12.47 20.90 1.14
C VAL A 53 -11.44 22.02 0.99
N ASP A 54 -11.57 23.07 1.81
CA ASP A 54 -10.57 24.14 1.86
C ASP A 54 -9.16 23.57 2.00
N LEU A 55 -8.18 24.20 1.32
CA LEU A 55 -6.78 23.87 1.50
C LEU A 55 -6.43 24.03 2.99
N VAL A 56 -6.25 22.90 3.67
CA VAL A 56 -5.82 22.88 5.08
C VAL A 56 -4.40 23.44 5.12
N SER A 57 -4.30 24.73 5.42
CA SER A 57 -3.01 25.36 5.60
C SER A 57 -2.45 24.93 6.96
N PRO A 58 -1.21 24.42 7.03
CA PRO A 58 -0.54 24.19 8.29
C PRO A 58 -0.42 25.49 9.09
N SER A 59 -0.28 25.35 10.41
CA SER A 59 0.04 26.48 11.28
C SER A 59 1.41 27.07 10.91
N ASP A 60 1.70 28.28 11.38
CA ASP A 60 3.00 28.93 11.17
C ASP A 60 4.17 28.07 11.70
N ALA A 61 3.96 27.40 12.83
CA ALA A 61 4.94 26.49 13.41
C ALA A 61 5.12 25.23 12.54
N ASP A 62 4.03 24.62 12.08
CA ASP A 62 4.08 23.41 11.26
C ASP A 62 4.69 23.68 9.89
N ALA A 63 4.39 24.84 9.28
CA ALA A 63 5.00 25.26 8.02
C ALA A 63 6.52 25.37 8.12
N TRP A 64 7.04 25.92 9.23
CA TRP A 64 8.47 25.96 9.49
C TRP A 64 9.03 24.57 9.81
N HIS A 65 8.31 23.76 10.57
CA HIS A 65 8.69 22.39 10.87
C HIS A 65 8.88 21.55 9.61
N LEU A 66 7.98 21.68 8.62
CA LEU A 66 8.12 21.04 7.30
C LEU A 66 9.42 21.44 6.58
N LEU A 67 9.87 22.69 6.72
CA LEU A 67 11.16 23.12 6.18
C LEU A 67 12.34 22.46 6.90
N GLU A 68 12.31 22.39 8.22
CA GLU A 68 13.37 21.71 8.99
C GLU A 68 13.42 20.21 8.70
N LEU A 69 12.25 19.57 8.56
CA LEU A 69 12.14 18.18 8.16
C LEU A 69 12.71 17.96 6.76
N HIS A 70 12.37 18.81 5.79
CA HIS A 70 12.87 18.72 4.42
C HIS A 70 14.41 18.86 4.34
N MET A 71 15.00 19.68 5.22
CA MET A 71 16.46 19.81 5.33
C MET A 71 17.14 18.63 6.05
N ALA A 72 16.39 17.84 6.80
CA ALA A 72 16.90 16.70 7.57
C ALA A 72 16.79 15.38 6.78
N LEU A 73 15.89 15.30 5.79
CA LEU A 73 15.70 14.10 4.97
C LEU A 73 16.91 13.88 4.02
N PRO A 74 17.52 12.68 4.00
CA PRO A 74 18.69 12.39 3.17
C PRO A 74 18.48 12.60 1.67
N GLU A 75 17.25 12.41 1.21
CA GLU A 75 16.85 12.41 -0.20
C GLU A 75 16.52 13.81 -0.74
N ALA A 76 16.40 14.82 0.14
CA ALA A 76 15.93 16.16 -0.24
C ALA A 76 17.09 17.14 -0.41
N ILE A 77 17.69 17.61 0.69
CA ILE A 77 18.84 18.51 0.66
C ILE A 77 19.65 18.37 1.94
N ASN A 78 20.98 18.41 1.85
CA ASN A 78 21.84 18.45 3.04
C ASN A 78 21.69 19.83 3.72
N GLY A 79 20.79 19.92 4.71
CA GLY A 79 20.43 21.17 5.38
C GLY A 79 21.61 21.92 5.97
N LYS A 80 22.59 21.22 6.55
CA LYS A 80 23.79 21.84 7.14
C LYS A 80 24.65 22.49 6.05
N ALA A 81 24.99 21.73 5.01
CA ALA A 81 25.78 22.23 3.89
C ALA A 81 25.06 23.40 3.18
N TYR A 82 23.73 23.33 3.04
CA TYR A 82 22.94 24.41 2.45
C TYR A 82 22.96 25.67 3.30
N LYS A 83 22.80 25.57 4.63
CA LYS A 83 22.92 26.73 5.54
C LYS A 83 24.31 27.35 5.46
N GLU A 84 25.37 26.54 5.49
CA GLU A 84 26.74 27.02 5.37
C GLU A 84 26.96 27.78 4.06
N TRP A 85 26.53 27.18 2.94
CA TRP A 85 26.57 27.82 1.63
C TRP A 85 25.77 29.14 1.57
N LEU A 86 24.55 29.15 2.13
CA LEU A 86 23.66 30.31 2.10
C LEU A 86 24.28 31.53 2.80
N PHE A 87 24.95 31.30 3.93
CA PHE A 87 25.63 32.36 4.66
C PHE A 87 26.98 32.75 4.05
N ALA A 88 27.73 31.80 3.49
CA ALA A 88 28.99 32.10 2.79
C ALA A 88 28.76 33.04 1.59
N ARG A 89 27.61 32.90 0.93
CA ARG A 89 27.22 33.74 -0.22
C ARG A 89 27.08 35.24 0.12
N ILE A 90 26.93 35.59 1.40
CA ILE A 90 26.86 36.99 1.84
C ILE A 90 28.17 37.74 1.54
N GLU A 91 29.32 37.08 1.73
CA GLU A 91 30.65 37.72 1.64
C GLU A 91 31.03 38.16 0.22
N GLY A 92 30.38 37.59 -0.81
CA GLY A 92 30.64 37.89 -2.22
C GLY A 92 29.51 38.58 -2.96
N SER A 93 28.45 39.00 -2.27
CA SER A 93 27.27 39.62 -2.89
C SER A 93 27.21 41.13 -2.62
N GLY A 94 26.71 41.89 -3.59
CA GLY A 94 26.38 43.32 -3.41
C GLY A 94 25.01 43.56 -2.75
N ASP A 95 24.20 42.49 -2.59
CA ASP A 95 22.86 42.58 -2.00
C ASP A 95 22.91 42.63 -0.45
N ALA A 96 21.84 43.12 0.17
CA ALA A 96 21.75 43.12 1.63
C ALA A 96 21.74 41.67 2.19
N PRO A 97 22.50 41.37 3.25
CA PRO A 97 22.60 40.02 3.82
C PRO A 97 21.24 39.37 4.13
N PHE A 98 20.30 40.17 4.63
CA PHE A 98 18.94 39.74 4.93
C PHE A 98 18.20 39.23 3.69
N ASP A 99 18.30 39.94 2.56
CA ASP A 99 17.58 39.58 1.34
C ASP A 99 18.14 38.28 0.73
N ILE A 100 19.46 38.07 0.85
CA ILE A 100 20.12 36.83 0.40
C ILE A 100 19.60 35.63 1.19
N VAL A 101 19.65 35.70 2.52
CA VAL A 101 19.23 34.59 3.39
C VAL A 101 17.73 34.35 3.28
N GLN A 102 16.92 35.40 3.32
CA GLN A 102 15.48 35.32 3.17
C GLN A 102 15.09 34.73 1.80
N GLY A 103 15.77 35.15 0.72
CA GLY A 103 15.57 34.63 -0.63
C GLY A 103 15.90 33.15 -0.72
N GLY A 104 17.04 32.73 -0.16
CA GLY A 104 17.44 31.31 -0.11
C GLY A 104 16.49 30.44 0.71
N ALA A 105 16.00 30.92 1.85
CA ALA A 105 15.00 30.21 2.65
C ALA A 105 13.64 30.13 1.91
N THR A 106 13.25 31.17 1.18
CA THR A 106 12.03 31.17 0.35
C THR A 106 12.12 30.15 -0.77
N LEU A 107 13.29 29.99 -1.39
CA LEU A 107 13.52 28.97 -2.42
C LEU A 107 13.39 27.54 -1.87
N LEU A 108 13.93 27.28 -0.67
CA LEU A 108 13.70 26.00 0.02
C LEU A 108 12.23 25.79 0.32
N MET A 109 11.55 26.80 0.89
CA MET A 109 10.13 26.72 1.21
C MET A 109 9.28 26.40 -0.03
N ARG A 110 9.68 26.87 -1.22
CA ARG A 110 9.01 26.49 -2.47
C ARG A 110 9.10 24.99 -2.76
N SER A 111 10.24 24.36 -2.51
CA SER A 111 10.39 22.90 -2.66
C SER A 111 9.57 22.15 -1.60
N VAL A 112 9.61 22.63 -0.36
CA VAL A 112 8.81 22.08 0.76
C VAL A 112 7.32 22.10 0.43
N VAL A 113 6.79 23.24 -0.01
CA VAL A 113 5.38 23.41 -0.37
C VAL A 113 5.00 22.46 -1.50
N ARG A 114 5.81 22.37 -2.56
CA ARG A 114 5.53 21.47 -3.69
C ARG A 114 5.49 20.01 -3.26
N GLU A 115 6.45 19.59 -2.46
CA GLU A 115 6.53 18.21 -2.00
C GLU A 115 5.40 17.87 -1.03
N HIS A 116 5.09 18.77 -0.09
CA HIS A 116 3.95 18.59 0.82
C HIS A 116 2.63 18.51 0.03
N LEU A 117 2.37 19.46 -0.87
CA LEU A 117 1.15 19.43 -1.67
C LEU A 117 1.05 18.19 -2.57
N ARG A 118 2.17 17.70 -3.11
CA ARG A 118 2.21 16.47 -3.90
C ARG A 118 1.90 15.21 -3.09
N ARG A 119 2.22 15.20 -1.79
CA ARG A 119 1.95 14.06 -0.89
C ARG A 119 0.51 14.07 -0.38
N GLU A 120 0.01 15.24 -0.03
CA GLU A 120 -1.32 15.39 0.60
C GLU A 120 -2.44 15.48 -0.44
N TYR A 121 -2.17 15.97 -1.65
CA TYR A 121 -3.18 16.19 -2.67
C TYR A 121 -2.84 15.45 -3.96
N LEU A 122 -3.89 15.00 -4.65
CA LEU A 122 -3.77 14.49 -6.00
C LEU A 122 -3.42 15.63 -6.97
N SER A 123 -2.76 15.31 -8.08
CA SER A 123 -2.53 16.27 -9.17
C SER A 123 -3.86 16.81 -9.69
N ALA A 124 -3.88 18.07 -10.17
CA ALA A 124 -5.06 18.65 -10.85
C ALA A 124 -5.55 17.81 -12.05
N THR A 125 -4.69 16.96 -12.60
CA THR A 125 -5.05 16.03 -13.68
C THR A 125 -5.74 14.75 -13.21
N HIS A 126 -5.76 14.47 -11.91
CA HIS A 126 -6.51 13.33 -11.37
C HIS A 126 -7.95 13.76 -11.18
N VAL A 127 -8.86 13.10 -11.90
CA VAL A 127 -10.31 13.24 -11.73
C VAL A 127 -10.80 11.98 -11.01
N SER A 128 -11.65 12.15 -10.00
CA SER A 128 -12.26 11.00 -9.35
C SER A 128 -13.18 10.28 -10.33
N ALA A 129 -13.12 8.95 -10.42
CA ALA A 129 -14.05 8.16 -11.23
C ALA A 129 -15.51 8.34 -10.77
N ASN A 130 -15.72 8.78 -9.53
CA ASN A 130 -17.06 9.02 -8.96
C ASN A 130 -17.57 10.45 -9.20
N GLN A 131 -16.75 11.33 -9.79
CA GLN A 131 -17.21 12.67 -10.17
C GLN A 131 -17.89 12.60 -11.54
N PRO A 132 -19.00 13.34 -11.74
CA PRO A 132 -19.57 13.49 -13.07
C PRO A 132 -18.57 14.25 -13.95
N PRO A 133 -18.43 13.88 -15.23
CA PRO A 133 -17.50 14.58 -16.11
C PRO A 133 -17.99 16.02 -16.34
N PRO A 134 -17.08 17.01 -16.42
CA PRO A 134 -17.42 18.43 -16.39
C PRO A 134 -18.26 18.93 -17.59
N SER A 135 -18.35 18.14 -18.66
CA SER A 135 -19.10 18.45 -19.88
C SER A 135 -20.52 17.86 -19.93
N LEU A 136 -20.92 17.06 -18.94
CA LEU A 136 -22.26 16.48 -18.90
C LEU A 136 -23.13 17.19 -17.86
N ARG A 137 -24.44 17.23 -18.15
CA ARG A 137 -25.43 17.56 -17.13
C ARG A 137 -25.32 16.52 -16.02
N PRO A 138 -25.61 16.87 -14.75
CA PRO A 138 -25.71 15.90 -13.66
C PRO A 138 -26.93 15.01 -13.90
N THR A 139 -26.83 14.12 -14.87
CA THR A 139 -27.50 12.83 -14.84
C THR A 139 -26.69 11.95 -13.90
N ASP A 140 -27.34 11.01 -13.21
CA ASP A 140 -26.74 10.20 -12.14
C ASP A 140 -25.55 9.31 -12.57
N ASP A 141 -25.19 9.35 -13.85
CA ASP A 141 -24.14 8.53 -14.46
C ASP A 141 -22.75 9.07 -14.07
N LYS A 142 -22.04 8.31 -13.24
CA LYS A 142 -20.67 8.60 -12.81
C LYS A 142 -19.66 8.16 -13.87
N MET A 143 -18.47 8.78 -13.91
CA MET A 143 -17.41 8.40 -14.86
C MET A 143 -16.96 6.94 -14.74
N GLU A 144 -17.13 6.30 -13.58
CA GLU A 144 -16.83 4.88 -13.35
C GLU A 144 -17.62 3.95 -14.29
N GLU A 145 -18.85 4.34 -14.65
CA GLU A 145 -19.72 3.57 -15.56
C GLU A 145 -19.25 3.60 -17.01
N TRP A 146 -18.34 4.53 -17.33
CA TRP A 146 -17.84 4.77 -18.69
C TRP A 146 -16.44 4.19 -18.90
N LEU A 147 -15.80 3.69 -17.85
CA LEU A 147 -14.49 3.07 -17.94
C LEU A 147 -14.63 1.66 -18.55
N PRO A 148 -13.85 1.31 -19.59
CA PRO A 148 -13.87 -0.04 -20.14
C PRO A 148 -13.29 -1.03 -19.14
N GLY A 149 -14.17 -1.84 -18.57
CA GLY A 149 -13.85 -2.90 -17.62
C GLY A 149 -14.87 -2.92 -16.50
N THR A 150 -15.48 -4.07 -16.26
CA THR A 150 -16.25 -4.32 -15.04
C THR A 150 -15.25 -4.29 -13.88
N LEU A 151 -15.01 -3.11 -13.31
CA LEU A 151 -14.53 -3.02 -11.92
C LEU A 151 -15.72 -3.39 -11.05
N ASP A 152 -16.11 -4.67 -11.12
CA ASP A 152 -17.11 -5.22 -10.23
C ASP A 152 -16.45 -5.38 -8.87
N THR A 153 -16.37 -4.25 -8.18
CA THR A 153 -15.82 -4.17 -6.83
C THR A 153 -16.63 -5.07 -5.90
N ALA A 154 -17.92 -5.29 -6.17
CA ALA A 154 -18.74 -6.25 -5.45
C ALA A 154 -18.28 -7.68 -5.68
N GLU A 155 -18.04 -8.12 -6.93
CA GLU A 155 -17.45 -9.45 -7.20
C GLU A 155 -16.07 -9.62 -6.54
N THR A 156 -15.23 -8.57 -6.51
CA THR A 156 -13.92 -8.67 -5.85
C THR A 156 -14.00 -8.75 -4.32
N VAL A 157 -14.98 -8.08 -3.71
CA VAL A 157 -15.23 -8.13 -2.27
C VAL A 157 -15.87 -9.46 -1.89
N GLU A 158 -16.89 -9.90 -2.64
CA GLU A 158 -17.56 -11.18 -2.46
C GLU A 158 -16.58 -12.35 -2.60
N ALA A 159 -15.72 -12.33 -3.62
CA ALA A 159 -14.67 -13.35 -3.78
C ALA A 159 -13.68 -13.33 -2.61
N ALA A 160 -13.33 -12.16 -2.08
CA ALA A 160 -12.44 -12.03 -0.93
C ALA A 160 -13.07 -12.53 0.37
N GLU A 161 -14.35 -12.22 0.61
CA GLU A 161 -15.13 -12.70 1.76
C GLU A 161 -15.30 -14.22 1.71
N LEU A 162 -15.64 -14.76 0.54
CA LEU A 162 -15.79 -16.19 0.31
C LEU A 162 -14.45 -16.93 0.48
N ALA A 163 -13.34 -16.34 0.02
CA ALA A 163 -12.00 -16.88 0.25
C ALA A 163 -11.60 -16.87 1.74
N ALA A 164 -11.99 -15.84 2.50
CA ALA A 164 -11.74 -15.76 3.93
C ALA A 164 -12.52 -16.83 4.71
N LEU A 165 -13.82 -17.01 4.41
CA LEU A 165 -14.64 -18.07 4.97
C LEU A 165 -14.09 -19.45 4.64
N ALA A 166 -13.72 -19.68 3.37
CA ALA A 166 -13.10 -20.92 2.95
C ALA A 166 -11.81 -21.22 3.72
N ALA A 167 -10.98 -20.21 4.02
CA ALA A 167 -9.76 -20.39 4.80
C ALA A 167 -10.01 -20.80 6.25
N GLU A 168 -11.02 -20.21 6.89
CA GLU A 168 -11.42 -20.57 8.26
C GLU A 168 -11.87 -22.03 8.34
N HIS A 169 -12.80 -22.43 7.47
CA HIS A 169 -13.34 -23.79 7.46
C HIS A 169 -12.32 -24.83 6.96
N ALA A 170 -11.43 -24.46 6.05
CA ALA A 170 -10.36 -25.35 5.56
C ALA A 170 -9.43 -25.76 6.70
N ALA A 171 -9.08 -24.85 7.61
CA ALA A 171 -8.19 -25.14 8.73
C ALA A 171 -8.80 -26.18 9.68
N ALA A 172 -10.10 -26.05 9.98
CA ALA A 172 -10.83 -27.01 10.81
C ALA A 172 -10.88 -28.40 10.16
N LEU A 173 -11.33 -28.47 8.90
CA LEU A 173 -11.43 -29.73 8.15
C LEU A 173 -10.07 -30.38 7.93
N PHE A 174 -9.00 -29.59 7.78
CA PHE A 174 -7.64 -30.11 7.63
C PHE A 174 -7.19 -30.91 8.85
N GLY A 175 -7.53 -30.46 10.07
CA GLY A 175 -7.24 -31.18 11.31
C GLY A 175 -7.75 -32.61 11.30
N ASP A 176 -8.97 -32.82 10.81
CA ASP A 176 -9.67 -34.11 10.80
C ASP A 176 -9.40 -34.95 9.56
N LEU A 177 -8.66 -34.43 8.58
CA LEU A 177 -8.38 -35.13 7.33
C LEU A 177 -7.45 -36.34 7.56
N PRO A 178 -7.87 -37.57 7.17
CA PRO A 178 -6.99 -38.73 7.15
C PRO A 178 -5.76 -38.49 6.27
N ARG A 179 -4.60 -39.01 6.69
CA ARG A 179 -3.33 -38.87 5.95
C ARG A 179 -3.45 -39.21 4.45
N ARG A 180 -4.18 -40.29 4.13
CA ARG A 180 -4.43 -40.71 2.73
C ARG A 180 -5.11 -39.64 1.87
N LEU A 181 -6.04 -38.88 2.44
CA LEU A 181 -6.75 -37.82 1.73
C LEU A 181 -5.90 -36.56 1.63
N ARG A 182 -5.09 -36.24 2.65
CA ARG A 182 -4.11 -35.13 2.57
C ARG A 182 -3.15 -35.35 1.41
N ILE A 183 -2.61 -36.57 1.27
CA ILE A 183 -1.73 -36.93 0.16
C ILE A 183 -2.44 -36.82 -1.20
N ALA A 184 -3.69 -37.27 -1.30
CA ALA A 184 -4.47 -37.18 -2.54
C ALA A 184 -4.74 -35.72 -2.97
N LEU A 185 -5.09 -34.86 -2.00
CA LEU A 185 -5.33 -33.44 -2.24
C LEU A 185 -4.04 -32.71 -2.62
N ALA A 186 -2.93 -32.99 -1.93
CA ALA A 186 -1.61 -32.46 -2.28
C ALA A 186 -1.19 -32.86 -3.70
N ALA A 187 -1.36 -34.15 -4.06
CA ALA A 187 -1.06 -34.63 -5.41
C ALA A 187 -1.90 -33.92 -6.48
N ARG A 188 -3.19 -33.68 -6.22
CA ARG A 188 -4.06 -32.97 -7.14
C ARG A 188 -3.65 -31.51 -7.32
N HIS A 189 -3.28 -30.82 -6.23
CA HIS A 189 -2.75 -29.45 -6.30
C HIS A 189 -1.47 -29.37 -7.15
N LEU A 190 -0.60 -30.37 -7.03
CA LEU A 190 0.65 -30.49 -7.80
C LEU A 190 0.45 -31.10 -9.20
N HIS A 191 -0.79 -31.27 -9.65
CA HIS A 191 -1.14 -31.87 -10.95
C HIS A 191 -0.58 -33.29 -11.18
N ILE A 192 -0.36 -34.06 -10.11
CA ILE A 192 0.10 -35.45 -10.18
C ILE A 192 -1.11 -36.38 -10.31
N PRO A 193 -1.15 -37.28 -11.32
CA PRO A 193 -2.24 -38.23 -11.47
C PRO A 193 -2.39 -39.15 -10.25
N LEU A 194 -3.62 -39.32 -9.76
CA LEU A 194 -3.91 -40.24 -8.64
C LEU A 194 -3.60 -41.71 -8.95
N SER A 195 -3.33 -42.04 -10.21
CA SER A 195 -2.91 -43.36 -10.69
C SER A 195 -1.39 -43.59 -10.64
N SER A 196 -0.60 -42.61 -10.20
CA SER A 196 0.86 -42.76 -10.12
C SER A 196 1.25 -43.89 -9.16
N ALA A 197 2.09 -44.83 -9.60
CA ALA A 197 2.51 -45.98 -8.79
C ALA A 197 3.19 -45.57 -7.48
N GLY A 198 4.01 -44.51 -7.51
CA GLY A 198 4.64 -43.95 -6.30
C GLY A 198 3.63 -43.41 -5.30
N LEU A 199 2.58 -42.73 -5.79
CA LEU A 199 1.51 -42.21 -4.94
C LEU A 199 0.71 -43.34 -4.29
N LEU A 200 0.33 -44.36 -5.07
CA LEU A 200 -0.43 -45.50 -4.56
C LEU A 200 0.37 -46.30 -3.53
N ALA A 201 1.69 -46.46 -3.74
CA ALA A 201 2.58 -47.06 -2.76
C ALA A 201 2.68 -46.24 -1.47
N LEU A 202 2.76 -44.91 -1.58
CA LEU A 202 2.85 -43.99 -0.44
C LEU A 202 1.56 -43.96 0.40
N VAL A 203 0.40 -44.01 -0.27
CA VAL A 203 -0.91 -44.03 0.39
C VAL A 203 -1.24 -45.42 0.95
N GLY A 204 -0.68 -46.49 0.35
CA GLY A 204 -0.90 -47.86 0.77
C GLY A 204 -2.25 -48.43 0.36
N CYS A 205 -2.87 -47.91 -0.71
CA CYS A 205 -4.16 -48.39 -1.19
C CYS A 205 -4.22 -48.51 -2.72
N GLN A 206 -5.22 -49.26 -3.20
CA GLN A 206 -5.49 -49.41 -4.62
C GLN A 206 -6.11 -48.13 -5.20
N ARG A 207 -5.90 -47.89 -6.50
CA ARG A 207 -6.42 -46.73 -7.23
C ARG A 207 -7.92 -46.52 -7.02
N SER A 208 -8.71 -47.60 -7.12
CA SER A 208 -10.18 -47.54 -6.94
C SER A 208 -10.55 -47.04 -5.54
N ALA A 209 -9.90 -47.55 -4.50
CA ALA A 209 -10.14 -47.15 -3.12
C ALA A 209 -9.79 -45.66 -2.89
N LEU A 210 -8.71 -45.17 -3.51
CA LEU A 210 -8.32 -43.76 -3.40
C LEU A 210 -9.33 -42.83 -4.08
N HIS A 211 -9.80 -43.18 -5.28
CA HIS A 211 -10.83 -42.42 -5.98
C HIS A 211 -12.16 -42.42 -5.23
N THR A 212 -12.58 -43.56 -4.67
CA THR A 212 -13.79 -43.64 -3.84
C THR A 212 -13.68 -42.75 -2.61
N ALA A 213 -12.56 -42.83 -1.87
CA ALA A 213 -12.35 -42.00 -0.69
C ALA A 213 -12.33 -40.50 -1.03
N PHE A 214 -11.75 -40.13 -2.18
CA PHE A 214 -11.76 -38.73 -2.64
C PHE A 214 -13.17 -38.25 -2.98
N ARG A 215 -13.99 -39.06 -3.65
CA ARG A 215 -15.38 -38.73 -3.96
C ARG A 215 -16.22 -38.58 -2.69
N GLU A 216 -16.14 -39.55 -1.78
CA GLU A 216 -16.82 -39.49 -0.48
C GLU A 216 -16.42 -38.24 0.32
N PHE A 217 -15.16 -37.82 0.21
CA PHE A 217 -14.71 -36.58 0.83
C PHE A 217 -15.34 -35.34 0.19
N ALA A 218 -15.51 -35.31 -1.14
CA ALA A 218 -16.23 -34.23 -1.83
C ALA A 218 -17.70 -34.14 -1.46
N ASP A 219 -18.37 -35.28 -1.37
CA ASP A 219 -19.74 -35.33 -0.87
C ASP A 219 -19.80 -34.78 0.57
N ARG A 220 -18.84 -35.18 1.44
CA ARG A 220 -18.74 -34.69 2.81
C ARG A 220 -18.49 -33.18 2.91
N VAL A 221 -17.68 -32.60 2.02
CA VAL A 221 -17.45 -31.14 1.98
C VAL A 221 -18.73 -30.42 1.56
N SER A 222 -19.44 -30.95 0.55
CA SER A 222 -20.73 -30.40 0.12
C SER A 222 -21.75 -30.44 1.26
N ASP A 223 -21.88 -31.59 1.93
CA ASP A 223 -22.77 -31.74 3.09
C ASP A 223 -22.37 -30.81 4.24
N TYR A 224 -21.07 -30.66 4.49
CA TYR A 224 -20.55 -29.75 5.51
C TYR A 224 -20.99 -28.30 5.24
N VAL A 225 -20.78 -27.81 4.01
CA VAL A 225 -21.15 -26.46 3.60
C VAL A 225 -22.66 -26.26 3.68
N HIS A 226 -23.46 -27.21 3.18
CA HIS A 226 -24.92 -27.14 3.23
C HIS A 226 -25.48 -27.08 4.66
N ASN A 227 -24.88 -27.84 5.59
CA ASN A 227 -25.31 -27.87 6.99
C ASN A 227 -24.90 -26.62 7.79
N HIS A 228 -23.75 -26.02 7.49
CA HIS A 228 -23.28 -24.81 8.18
C HIS A 228 -23.93 -23.53 7.65
N PHE A 229 -24.33 -23.52 6.37
CA PHE A 229 -24.88 -22.35 5.68
C PHE A 229 -26.27 -22.63 5.08
N PRO A 230 -27.28 -23.02 5.88
CA PRO A 230 -28.58 -23.47 5.37
C PRO A 230 -29.44 -22.38 4.74
N ARG A 231 -29.02 -21.10 4.83
CA ARG A 231 -29.76 -19.93 4.34
C ARG A 231 -29.24 -19.37 3.02
N ASP A 232 -28.05 -19.80 2.61
CA ASP A 232 -27.41 -19.27 1.41
C ASP A 232 -27.94 -20.01 0.18
N ASP A 233 -27.90 -19.35 -0.97
CA ASP A 233 -28.36 -19.93 -2.23
C ASP A 233 -27.39 -21.00 -2.75
N ARG A 234 -27.85 -21.77 -3.74
CA ARG A 234 -27.10 -22.92 -4.25
C ARG A 234 -25.80 -22.53 -4.97
N ASP A 235 -25.75 -21.37 -5.61
CA ASP A 235 -24.57 -20.92 -6.34
C ASP A 235 -23.49 -20.48 -5.36
N THR A 236 -23.85 -19.69 -4.33
CA THR A 236 -22.96 -19.31 -3.22
C THR A 236 -22.38 -20.54 -2.51
N LEU A 237 -23.22 -21.53 -2.18
CA LEU A 237 -22.77 -22.77 -1.53
C LEU A 237 -21.81 -23.58 -2.41
N ARG A 238 -22.04 -23.61 -3.73
CA ARG A 238 -21.15 -24.28 -4.69
C ARG A 238 -19.79 -23.58 -4.71
N ASP A 239 -19.79 -22.25 -4.80
CA ASP A 239 -18.58 -21.47 -4.96
C ASP A 239 -17.74 -21.51 -3.67
N LEU A 240 -18.39 -21.47 -2.49
CA LEU A 240 -17.75 -21.71 -1.21
C LEU A 240 -17.15 -23.12 -1.10
N ALA A 241 -17.86 -24.16 -1.57
CA ALA A 241 -17.32 -25.52 -1.58
C ALA A 241 -16.08 -25.64 -2.49
N LEU A 242 -16.07 -24.97 -3.65
CA LEU A 242 -14.90 -24.93 -4.55
C LEU A 242 -13.73 -24.20 -3.90
N ALA A 243 -13.95 -23.01 -3.34
CA ALA A 243 -12.91 -22.25 -2.65
C ALA A 243 -12.33 -23.02 -1.44
N LEU A 244 -13.19 -23.71 -0.69
CA LEU A 244 -12.80 -24.58 0.41
C LEU A 244 -11.93 -25.75 -0.07
N PHE A 245 -12.29 -26.37 -1.20
CA PHE A 245 -11.51 -27.42 -1.83
C PHE A 245 -10.12 -26.96 -2.28
N GLU A 246 -10.06 -25.80 -2.93
CA GLU A 246 -8.80 -25.19 -3.37
C GLU A 246 -7.91 -24.90 -2.16
N ARG A 247 -8.48 -24.29 -1.12
CA ARG A 247 -7.75 -23.93 0.08
C ARG A 247 -7.26 -25.14 0.87
N LEU A 248 -8.06 -26.20 0.97
CA LEU A 248 -7.64 -27.48 1.55
C LEU A 248 -6.51 -28.14 0.76
N SER A 249 -6.57 -28.04 -0.57
CA SER A 249 -5.55 -28.61 -1.46
C SER A 249 -4.21 -27.90 -1.27
N LEU A 250 -4.22 -26.56 -1.13
CA LEU A 250 -3.05 -25.75 -0.78
C LEU A 250 -2.46 -26.16 0.58
N LEU A 251 -3.28 -26.22 1.64
CA LEU A 251 -2.82 -26.62 2.98
C LEU A 251 -2.19 -28.02 2.97
N CYS A 252 -2.77 -28.95 2.19
CA CYS A 252 -2.21 -30.30 2.04
C CYS A 252 -0.87 -30.29 1.29
N ALA A 253 -0.71 -29.42 0.28
CA ALA A 253 0.55 -29.27 -0.44
C ALA A 253 1.65 -28.70 0.49
N ASP A 254 1.35 -27.65 1.25
CA ASP A 254 2.28 -27.08 2.24
C ASP A 254 2.68 -28.11 3.30
N TRP A 255 1.71 -28.88 3.82
CA TRP A 255 1.99 -29.96 4.75
C TRP A 255 2.89 -31.05 4.12
N ALA A 256 2.65 -31.42 2.86
CA ALA A 256 3.45 -32.41 2.16
C ALA A 256 4.92 -31.98 1.96
N GLU A 257 5.23 -30.68 1.98
CA GLU A 257 6.62 -30.19 2.00
C GLU A 257 7.35 -30.56 3.30
N THR A 258 6.62 -30.68 4.41
CA THR A 258 7.18 -31.00 5.72
C THR A 258 7.22 -32.52 5.99
N ASP A 259 6.36 -33.30 5.35
CA ASP A 259 6.30 -34.76 5.50
C ASP A 259 7.39 -35.47 4.67
N HIS A 260 8.33 -36.13 5.36
CA HIS A 260 9.47 -36.80 4.71
C HIS A 260 9.04 -37.84 3.67
N GLY A 261 7.95 -38.57 3.89
CA GLY A 261 7.46 -39.58 2.94
C GLY A 261 6.90 -38.94 1.66
N CYS A 262 6.26 -37.79 1.78
CA CYS A 262 5.69 -37.07 0.64
C CYS A 262 6.78 -36.47 -0.25
N ARG A 263 7.83 -35.86 0.32
CA ARG A 263 8.91 -35.20 -0.44
C ARG A 263 9.63 -36.12 -1.43
N THR A 264 9.71 -37.41 -1.13
CA THR A 264 10.37 -38.39 -2.03
C THR A 264 9.54 -38.72 -3.27
N VAL A 265 8.22 -38.56 -3.19
CA VAL A 265 7.27 -39.03 -4.22
C VAL A 265 6.60 -37.86 -4.96
N LEU A 266 6.38 -36.74 -4.28
CA LEU A 266 5.76 -35.54 -4.83
C LEU A 266 6.88 -34.56 -5.22
N PRO A 267 7.24 -34.45 -6.52
CA PRO A 267 8.22 -33.47 -6.96
C PRO A 267 7.69 -32.06 -6.71
N MET A 268 8.21 -31.42 -5.66
CA MET A 268 7.97 -30.03 -5.35
C MET A 268 8.75 -29.18 -6.37
N GLN A 269 8.18 -28.94 -7.55
CA GLN A 269 8.63 -27.85 -8.38
C GLN A 269 8.22 -26.57 -7.67
N ARG A 270 9.11 -26.00 -6.85
CA ARG A 270 8.90 -24.63 -6.37
C ARG A 270 8.64 -23.78 -7.60
N PRO A 271 7.48 -23.12 -7.73
CA PRO A 271 7.30 -22.16 -8.80
C PRO A 271 8.43 -21.16 -8.64
N THR A 272 9.39 -21.21 -9.57
CA THR A 272 10.45 -20.21 -9.66
C THR A 272 9.70 -18.90 -9.72
N ARG A 273 9.74 -18.09 -8.64
CA ARG A 273 9.17 -16.74 -8.64
C ARG A 273 9.73 -16.09 -9.90
N GLN A 274 8.89 -15.95 -10.92
CA GLN A 274 9.21 -15.13 -12.06
C GLN A 274 9.30 -13.72 -11.47
N THR A 275 10.52 -13.32 -11.13
CA THR A 275 10.89 -11.92 -10.97
C THR A 275 10.50 -11.27 -12.28
N THR A 276 9.32 -10.66 -12.29
CA THR A 276 8.91 -9.69 -13.29
C THR A 276 9.98 -8.60 -13.26
N GLY A 277 10.93 -8.73 -14.19
CA GLY A 277 11.95 -7.72 -14.44
C GLY A 277 11.28 -6.46 -14.95
N ALA A 278 10.82 -5.62 -14.03
CA ALA A 278 10.65 -4.21 -14.30
C ALA A 278 12.06 -3.64 -14.58
N THR A 279 12.35 -3.47 -15.86
CA THR A 279 13.55 -2.79 -16.33
C THR A 279 13.27 -1.27 -16.32
N PRO A 280 14.20 -0.43 -15.86
CA PRO A 280 14.01 1.01 -15.64
C PRO A 280 13.68 1.82 -16.89
#